data_AF-A0A532CY95-F1
#
_entry.id   AF-A0A532CY95-F1
#
_cell.length_a   1.000
_cell.length_b   1.000
_cell.length_c   1.000
_cell.angle_alpha   90.00
_cell.angle_beta   90.00
_cell.angle_gamma   90.00
#
_symmetry.space_group_name_H-M   'P 1'
#
loop_
_entity.id
_entity.type
_entity.pdbx_description
1 polymer ?
#
loop_
_entity_poly.entity_id
_entity_poly.type
_entity_poly.pdbx_seq_one_letter_code
_entity_poly.pdbx_strand_id
1 'polypeptide(L)'
;MTQVLSHILEATKACLYGPDRWMGHCLSHGSRKHRDLSIRRTDDRILLYDFAGCSLPEICSALGIHQRDLFLDASFPRSSRPILKLKRPDRVASAFLFELGALDRRLRADRILEAAQKLDAATMSHAQLDRALGYVAQAYADIERAEMLEHVADTLRERDYAEGMDREQSRRIA
;
A
#
# COMPACT_ATOMS: atom_id res chain seq x y z
N MET A 1 33.16 -18.23 1.94
CA MET A 1 32.46 -18.07 3.23
C MET A 1 32.24 -16.57 3.46
N THR A 2 31.05 -16.14 3.85
CA THR A 2 30.76 -14.72 4.10
C THR A 2 31.39 -14.29 5.43
N GLN A 3 31.99 -13.08 5.48
CA GLN A 3 32.69 -12.54 6.66
C GLN A 3 31.84 -12.55 7.94
N VAL A 4 30.51 -12.41 7.78
CA VAL A 4 29.55 -12.47 8.89
C VAL A 4 29.45 -13.89 9.47
N LEU A 5 29.44 -14.92 8.63
CA LEU A 5 29.33 -16.31 9.11
C LEU A 5 30.58 -16.73 9.88
N SER A 6 31.79 -16.39 9.40
CA SER A 6 33.03 -16.68 10.13
C SER A 6 33.05 -16.01 11.50
N HIS A 7 32.66 -14.73 11.57
CA HIS A 7 32.55 -13.99 12.83
C HIS A 7 31.61 -14.66 13.83
N ILE A 8 30.42 -15.09 13.38
CA ILE A 8 29.45 -15.79 14.23
C ILE A 8 30.03 -17.11 14.75
N LEU A 9 30.65 -17.91 13.89
CA LEU A 9 31.21 -19.21 14.27
C LEU A 9 32.34 -19.09 15.28
N GLU A 10 33.23 -18.10 15.10
CA GLU A 10 34.33 -17.82 16.03
C GLU A 10 33.82 -17.31 17.38
N ALA A 11 32.93 -16.31 17.37
CA ALA A 11 32.40 -15.69 18.59
C ALA A 11 31.62 -16.70 19.46
N THR A 12 30.90 -17.63 18.84
CA THR A 12 30.06 -18.63 19.52
C THR A 12 30.79 -19.94 19.82
N LYS A 13 32.08 -20.06 19.41
CA LYS A 13 32.86 -21.30 19.47
C LYS A 13 32.11 -22.50 18.89
N ALA A 14 31.49 -22.29 17.73
CA ALA A 14 30.61 -23.28 17.14
C ALA A 14 31.37 -24.47 16.54
N CYS A 15 30.84 -25.67 16.73
CA CYS A 15 31.35 -26.89 16.10
C CYS A 15 30.40 -27.37 15.00
N LEU A 16 30.97 -27.98 13.96
CA LEU A 16 30.18 -28.53 12.85
C LEU A 16 29.26 -29.65 13.36
N TYR A 17 27.98 -29.55 13.02
CA TYR A 17 26.95 -30.52 13.41
C TYR A 17 26.31 -31.20 12.20
N GLY A 18 26.54 -30.67 10.99
CA GLY A 18 26.13 -31.25 9.72
C GLY A 18 26.52 -30.34 8.56
N PRO A 19 26.15 -30.71 7.31
CA PRO A 19 26.35 -29.83 6.15
C PRO A 19 25.68 -28.48 6.40
N ASP A 20 26.47 -27.41 6.31
CA ASP A 20 26.02 -26.03 6.54
C ASP A 20 25.30 -25.77 7.88
N ARG A 21 25.61 -26.59 8.90
CA ARG A 21 25.03 -26.49 10.24
C ARG A 21 26.09 -26.58 11.32
N TRP A 22 25.98 -25.70 12.30
CA TRP A 22 26.87 -25.63 13.46
C TRP A 22 26.08 -25.45 14.75
N MET A 23 26.68 -25.90 15.85
CA MET A 23 26.15 -25.73 17.20
C MET A 23 27.16 -24.97 18.05
N GLY A 24 26.75 -23.85 18.62
CA GLY A 24 27.60 -22.96 19.42
C GLY A 24 26.93 -22.51 20.72
N HIS A 25 27.63 -21.67 21.47
CA HIS A 25 27.09 -21.05 22.68
C HIS A 25 26.36 -19.76 22.34
N CYS A 26 25.18 -19.57 22.91
CA CYS A 26 24.53 -18.27 22.88
C CYS A 26 25.27 -17.32 23.82
N LEU A 27 25.56 -16.11 23.35
CA LEU A 27 26.22 -15.07 24.15
C LEU A 27 25.21 -14.17 24.89
N SER A 28 23.92 -14.28 24.57
CA SER A 28 22.85 -13.44 25.10
C SER A 28 22.42 -13.83 26.50
N HIS A 29 22.42 -15.13 26.83
CA HIS A 29 22.14 -15.61 28.17
C HIS A 29 23.43 -15.98 28.90
N GLY A 30 23.52 -15.66 30.20
CA GLY A 30 24.77 -15.73 30.98
C GLY A 30 25.32 -17.14 31.26
N SER A 31 24.67 -18.20 30.79
CA SER A 31 25.13 -19.58 30.96
C SER A 31 25.76 -20.09 29.67
N ARG A 32 27.10 -20.24 29.66
CA ARG A 32 27.84 -20.86 28.54
C ARG A 32 28.10 -22.36 28.74
N LYS A 33 27.32 -23.01 29.61
CA LYS A 33 27.55 -24.40 30.01
C LYS A 33 27.12 -25.40 28.93
N HIS A 34 26.16 -25.03 28.08
CA HIS A 34 25.62 -25.88 27.01
C HIS A 34 25.68 -25.16 25.66
N ARG A 35 25.70 -25.94 24.57
CA ARG A 35 25.65 -25.41 23.20
C ARG A 35 24.19 -25.29 22.79
N ASP A 36 23.60 -24.15 23.09
CA ASP A 36 22.16 -23.93 22.93
C ASP A 36 21.81 -23.12 21.67
N LEU A 37 22.82 -22.66 20.90
CA LEU A 37 22.62 -21.91 19.68
C LEU A 37 22.86 -22.76 18.43
N SER A 38 21.79 -22.98 17.66
CA SER A 38 21.84 -23.58 16.32
C SER A 38 22.09 -22.51 15.27
N ILE A 39 23.12 -22.74 14.45
CA ILE A 39 23.52 -21.84 13.36
C ILE A 39 23.42 -22.65 12.08
N ARG A 40 22.65 -22.14 11.10
CA ARG A 40 22.52 -22.78 9.79
C ARG A 40 22.69 -21.77 8.68
N ARG A 41 23.51 -22.11 7.69
CA ARG A 41 23.61 -21.36 6.44
C ARG A 41 22.60 -21.93 5.44
N THR A 42 21.85 -21.05 4.77
CA THR A 42 21.09 -21.35 3.55
C THR A 42 21.67 -20.54 2.40
N ASP A 43 21.09 -20.67 1.21
CA ASP A 43 21.57 -19.97 0.01
C ASP A 43 21.47 -18.44 0.16
N ASP A 44 20.43 -17.95 0.84
CA ASP A 44 20.04 -16.54 0.92
C ASP A 44 20.25 -15.90 2.31
N ARG A 45 20.45 -16.69 3.37
CA ARG A 45 20.53 -16.19 4.75
C ARG A 45 21.26 -17.12 5.73
N ILE A 46 21.51 -16.59 6.93
CA ILE A 46 22.01 -17.31 8.10
C ILE A 46 20.88 -17.37 9.12
N LEU A 47 20.50 -18.58 9.52
CA LEU A 47 19.48 -18.82 10.54
C LEU A 47 20.16 -19.04 11.90
N LEU A 48 19.68 -18.30 12.90
CA LEU A 48 20.08 -18.42 14.29
C LEU A 48 18.86 -18.84 15.11
N TYR A 49 19.01 -19.87 15.93
CA TYR A 49 17.96 -20.31 16.84
C TYR A 49 18.56 -20.73 18.18
N ASP A 50 18.14 -20.06 19.26
CA ASP A 50 18.55 -20.40 20.63
C ASP A 50 17.48 -21.25 21.32
N PHE A 51 17.86 -22.45 21.74
CA PHE A 51 16.98 -23.37 22.46
C PHE A 51 16.67 -22.92 23.90
N ALA A 52 17.44 -21.97 24.45
CA ALA A 52 17.16 -21.35 25.75
C ALA A 52 16.10 -20.22 25.65
N GLY A 53 15.70 -19.83 24.44
CA GLY A 53 14.63 -18.86 24.22
C GLY A 53 15.04 -17.40 24.09
N CYS A 54 16.33 -17.08 23.88
CA CYS A 54 16.74 -15.70 23.56
C CYS A 54 16.15 -15.25 22.22
N SER A 55 15.76 -13.98 22.16
CA SER A 55 15.23 -13.40 20.93
C SER A 55 16.35 -13.10 19.93
N LEU A 56 16.02 -13.12 18.64
CA LEU A 56 16.98 -12.79 17.58
C LEU A 56 17.67 -11.43 17.76
N PRO A 57 16.98 -10.32 18.14
CA PRO A 57 17.64 -9.05 18.41
C PRO A 57 18.69 -9.10 19.53
N GLU A 58 18.42 -9.83 20.60
CA GLU A 58 19.34 -9.96 21.74
C GLU A 58 20.59 -10.76 21.35
N ILE A 59 20.42 -11.84 20.59
CA ILE A 59 21.52 -12.63 20.03
C ILE A 59 22.38 -11.77 19.10
N CYS A 60 21.77 -11.03 18.17
CA CYS A 60 22.49 -10.12 17.27
C CYS A 60 23.25 -9.04 18.04
N SER A 61 22.62 -8.44 19.06
CA SER A 61 23.25 -7.43 19.91
C SER A 61 24.45 -7.99 20.67
N ALA A 62 24.34 -9.20 21.22
CA ALA A 62 25.44 -9.86 21.92
C ALA A 62 26.60 -10.25 20.99
N LEU A 63 26.32 -10.51 19.72
CA LEU A 63 27.31 -10.80 18.67
C LEU A 63 27.90 -9.54 18.01
N GLY A 64 27.35 -8.36 18.30
CA GLY A 64 27.78 -7.10 17.69
C GLY A 64 27.45 -7.00 16.19
N ILE A 65 26.37 -7.66 15.74
CA ILE A 65 25.90 -7.65 14.34
C ILE A 65 24.49 -7.09 14.25
N HIS A 66 24.09 -6.62 13.07
CA HIS A 66 22.70 -6.25 12.80
C HIS A 66 21.94 -7.41 12.17
N GLN A 67 20.61 -7.45 12.36
CA GLN A 67 19.75 -8.47 11.76
C GLN A 67 19.86 -8.53 10.22
N ARG A 68 20.10 -7.38 9.58
CA ARG A 68 20.33 -7.30 8.12
C ARG A 68 21.56 -8.07 7.65
N ASP A 69 22.57 -8.22 8.52
CA ASP A 69 23.83 -8.89 8.18
C ASP A 69 23.64 -10.42 8.05
N LEU A 70 22.53 -10.94 8.58
CA LEU A 70 22.13 -12.35 8.44
C LEU A 70 21.61 -12.68 7.05
N PHE A 71 21.23 -11.69 6.24
CA PHE A 71 20.76 -11.91 4.87
C PHE A 71 21.94 -11.81 3.91
N LEU A 72 22.28 -12.93 3.27
CA LEU A 72 23.39 -13.03 2.31
C LEU A 72 23.08 -12.26 1.01
N ASP A 73 21.80 -11.98 0.78
CA ASP A 73 21.24 -11.24 -0.35
C ASP A 73 21.00 -9.74 -0.08
N ALA A 74 21.76 -9.13 0.84
CA ALA A 74 21.77 -7.65 0.99
C ALA A 74 22.19 -6.90 -0.30
N SER A 75 22.60 -7.64 -1.35
CA SER A 75 22.81 -7.18 -2.71
C SER A 75 21.56 -7.08 -3.58
N PHE A 76 20.32 -7.14 -3.06
CA PHE A 76 19.20 -6.58 -3.84
C PHE A 76 19.28 -5.05 -3.77
N PRO A 77 19.79 -4.35 -4.81
CA PRO A 77 19.67 -2.91 -4.83
C PRO A 77 18.19 -2.56 -4.72
N ARG A 78 17.85 -1.47 -3.99
CA ARG A 78 16.48 -0.94 -3.95
C ARG A 78 15.88 -0.68 -5.35
N SER A 79 16.70 -0.73 -6.40
CA SER A 79 16.31 -0.66 -7.80
C SER A 79 15.63 -1.91 -8.38
N SER A 80 15.61 -3.05 -7.68
CA SER A 80 14.97 -4.28 -8.18
C SER A 80 13.49 -4.40 -7.87
N ARG A 81 12.91 -3.48 -7.06
CA ARG A 81 11.45 -3.36 -7.03
C ARG A 81 11.03 -2.82 -8.40
N PRO A 82 10.27 -3.58 -9.21
CA PRO A 82 9.75 -3.03 -10.45
C PRO A 82 8.94 -1.79 -10.06
N ILE A 83 9.40 -0.62 -10.50
CA ILE A 83 8.55 0.57 -10.48
C ILE A 83 7.38 0.18 -11.38
N LEU A 84 6.23 -0.09 -10.76
CA LEU A 84 5.00 -0.29 -11.51
C LEU A 84 4.79 1.01 -12.27
N LYS A 85 5.06 0.99 -13.58
CA LYS A 85 4.73 2.10 -14.46
C LYS A 85 3.21 2.19 -14.44
N LEU A 86 2.68 3.10 -13.63
CA LEU A 86 1.25 3.40 -13.61
C LEU A 86 0.86 3.75 -15.04
N LYS A 87 -0.03 2.94 -15.63
CA LYS A 87 -0.59 3.24 -16.94
C LYS A 87 -1.32 4.58 -16.77
N ARG A 88 -0.98 5.57 -17.60
CA ARG A 88 -1.72 6.84 -17.59
C ARG A 88 -3.20 6.50 -17.78
N PRO A 89 -4.10 7.01 -16.92
CA PRO A 89 -5.52 6.72 -17.06
C PRO A 89 -5.98 7.24 -18.42
N ASP A 90 -6.81 6.43 -19.08
CA ASP A 90 -7.49 6.84 -20.30
C ASP A 90 -8.43 7.99 -19.95
N ARG A 91 -8.11 9.20 -20.44
CA ARG A 91 -8.85 10.42 -20.09
C ARG A 91 -10.25 10.41 -20.67
N VAL A 92 -10.42 9.86 -21.88
CA VAL A 92 -11.73 9.77 -22.53
C VAL A 92 -12.61 8.80 -21.75
N ALA A 93 -12.10 7.63 -21.40
CA ALA A 93 -12.83 6.68 -20.58
C ALA A 93 -13.14 7.25 -19.18
N SER A 94 -12.19 7.96 -18.57
CA SER A 94 -12.39 8.59 -17.27
C SER A 94 -13.46 9.69 -17.33
N ALA A 95 -13.43 10.55 -18.35
CA ALA A 95 -14.43 11.60 -18.56
C ALA A 95 -15.84 11.01 -18.66
N PHE A 96 -16.01 9.95 -19.45
CA PHE A 96 -17.29 9.24 -19.58
C PHE A 96 -17.81 8.71 -18.23
N LEU A 97 -16.93 8.16 -17.38
CA LEU A 97 -17.33 7.69 -16.05
C LEU A 97 -17.79 8.84 -15.15
N PHE A 98 -17.13 9.99 -15.23
CA PHE A 98 -17.54 11.18 -14.49
C PHE A 98 -18.91 11.68 -14.93
N GLU A 99 -19.18 11.71 -16.24
CA GLU A 99 -20.51 12.05 -16.76
C GLU A 99 -21.60 11.10 -16.30
N LEU A 100 -21.33 9.79 -16.35
CA LEU A 100 -22.29 8.80 -15.88
C LEU A 100 -22.59 9.01 -14.39
N GLY A 101 -21.56 9.33 -13.61
CA GLY A 101 -21.70 9.71 -12.20
C GLY A 101 -22.53 10.98 -12.00
N ALA A 102 -22.32 12.01 -12.82
CA ALA A 102 -23.09 13.25 -12.76
C ALA A 102 -24.57 13.01 -13.09
N LEU A 103 -24.84 12.24 -14.14
CA LEU A 103 -26.19 11.89 -14.58
C LEU A 103 -26.97 11.13 -13.50
N ASP A 104 -26.35 10.13 -12.85
CA ASP A 104 -26.98 9.40 -11.74
C ASP A 104 -27.40 10.34 -10.61
N ARG A 105 -26.55 11.31 -10.27
CA ARG A 105 -26.82 12.28 -9.20
C ARG A 105 -27.92 13.25 -9.56
N ARG A 106 -27.95 13.77 -10.79
CA ARG A 106 -29.05 14.61 -11.27
C ARG A 106 -30.38 13.87 -11.22
N LEU A 107 -30.44 12.68 -11.79
CA LEU A 107 -31.67 11.88 -11.82
C LEU A 107 -32.17 11.54 -10.41
N ARG A 108 -31.26 11.29 -9.46
CA ARG A 108 -31.62 11.06 -8.07
C ARG A 108 -32.17 12.34 -7.42
N ALA A 109 -31.49 13.46 -7.59
CA ALA A 109 -31.90 14.74 -7.03
C ALA A 109 -33.28 15.15 -7.57
N ASP A 110 -33.49 15.05 -8.89
CA ASP A 110 -34.76 15.36 -9.54
C ASP A 110 -35.91 14.55 -8.93
N ARG A 111 -35.73 13.23 -8.80
CA ARG A 111 -36.74 12.36 -8.17
C ARG A 111 -37.08 12.77 -6.74
N ILE A 112 -36.09 13.16 -5.95
CA ILE A 112 -36.31 13.60 -4.57
C ILE A 112 -37.04 14.95 -4.55
N LEU A 113 -36.64 15.91 -5.37
CA LEU A 113 -37.26 17.23 -5.43
C LEU A 113 -38.70 17.16 -5.96
N GLU A 114 -38.96 16.34 -6.97
CA GLU A 114 -40.31 16.06 -7.47
C GLU A 114 -41.19 15.41 -6.40
N ALA A 115 -40.65 14.50 -5.60
CA ALA A 115 -41.38 13.89 -4.49
C ALA A 115 -41.64 14.91 -3.38
N ALA A 116 -40.67 15.77 -3.08
CA ALA A 116 -40.78 16.79 -2.04
C ALA A 116 -41.88 17.83 -2.34
N GLN A 117 -42.07 18.21 -3.60
CA GLN A 117 -43.15 19.12 -4.04
C GLN A 117 -44.55 18.59 -3.72
N LYS A 118 -44.71 17.27 -3.54
CA LYS A 118 -46.01 16.62 -3.26
C LYS A 118 -46.28 16.47 -1.77
N LEU A 119 -45.35 16.88 -0.90
CA LEU A 119 -45.52 16.78 0.55
C LEU A 119 -46.31 17.96 1.10
N ASP A 120 -47.21 17.67 2.04
CA ASP A 120 -47.91 18.69 2.83
C ASP A 120 -47.28 18.81 4.22
N ALA A 121 -46.45 19.83 4.40
CA ALA A 121 -45.74 20.07 5.65
C ALA A 121 -46.68 20.28 6.86
N ALA A 122 -47.91 20.75 6.65
CA ALA A 122 -48.86 21.01 7.73
C ALA A 122 -49.38 19.71 8.39
N THR A 123 -49.35 18.60 7.67
CA THR A 123 -49.85 17.30 8.16
C THR A 123 -48.74 16.42 8.75
N MET A 124 -47.48 16.85 8.64
CA MET A 124 -46.32 16.07 9.05
C MET A 124 -45.93 16.33 10.51
N SER A 125 -45.55 15.27 11.23
CA SER A 125 -44.84 15.43 12.51
C SER A 125 -43.47 16.08 12.31
N HIS A 126 -42.93 16.67 13.38
CA HIS A 126 -41.62 17.33 13.35
C HIS A 126 -40.51 16.36 12.88
N ALA A 127 -40.52 15.12 13.38
CA ALA A 127 -39.54 14.11 12.96
C ALA A 127 -39.68 13.70 11.48
N GLN A 128 -40.87 13.76 10.90
CA GLN A 128 -41.06 13.52 9.47
C GLN A 128 -40.56 14.71 8.64
N LEU A 129 -40.83 15.94 9.10
CA LEU A 129 -40.36 17.16 8.46
C LEU A 129 -38.83 17.22 8.42
N ASP A 130 -38.16 16.91 9.54
CA ASP A 130 -36.70 16.87 9.62
C ASP A 130 -36.10 15.87 8.63
N ARG A 131 -36.71 14.68 8.50
CA ARG A 131 -36.26 13.69 7.52
C ARG A 131 -36.46 14.18 6.08
N ALA A 132 -37.60 14.79 5.78
CA ALA A 132 -37.87 15.34 4.45
C ALA A 132 -36.87 16.45 4.09
N LEU A 133 -36.59 17.36 5.03
CA LEU A 133 -35.57 18.40 4.86
C LEU A 133 -34.18 17.79 4.63
N GLY A 134 -33.83 16.72 5.35
CA GLY A 134 -32.57 15.99 5.14
C GLY A 134 -32.44 15.41 3.72
N TYR A 135 -33.52 14.83 3.18
CA TYR A 135 -33.51 14.33 1.80
C TYR A 135 -33.41 15.45 0.77
N VAL A 136 -34.14 16.56 0.96
CA VAL A 136 -34.05 17.73 0.07
C VAL A 136 -32.65 18.33 0.10
N ALA A 137 -32.04 18.46 1.28
CA ALA A 137 -30.66 18.92 1.42
C ALA A 137 -29.68 18.00 0.68
N GLN A 138 -29.86 16.67 0.79
CA GLN A 138 -29.05 15.70 0.07
C GLN A 138 -29.24 15.82 -1.46
N ALA A 139 -30.45 16.11 -1.94
CA ALA A 139 -30.73 16.31 -3.35
C ALA A 139 -29.99 17.53 -3.92
N TYR A 140 -30.03 18.68 -3.23
CA TYR A 140 -29.23 19.84 -3.63
C TYR A 140 -27.73 19.55 -3.61
N ALA A 141 -27.25 18.84 -2.59
CA ALA A 141 -25.85 18.44 -2.52
C ALA A 141 -25.45 17.41 -3.61
N ASP A 142 -26.41 16.67 -4.18
CA ASP A 142 -26.18 15.79 -5.33
C ASP A 142 -26.14 16.59 -6.64
N ILE A 143 -26.93 17.67 -6.78
CA ILE A 143 -26.84 18.61 -7.91
C ILE A 143 -25.46 19.27 -7.96
N GLU A 144 -25.01 19.85 -6.84
CA GLU A 144 -23.68 20.49 -6.76
C GLU A 144 -22.55 19.51 -7.11
N ARG A 145 -22.67 18.26 -6.66
CA ARG A 145 -21.69 17.22 -7.00
C ARG A 145 -21.76 16.84 -8.47
N ALA A 146 -22.94 16.79 -9.07
CA ALA A 146 -23.08 16.51 -10.50
C ALA A 146 -22.35 17.56 -11.35
N GLU A 147 -22.53 18.84 -11.02
CA GLU A 147 -21.85 19.96 -11.70
C GLU A 147 -20.32 19.85 -11.59
N MET A 148 -19.82 19.48 -10.40
CA MET A 148 -18.39 19.24 -10.22
C MET A 148 -17.87 18.08 -11.10
N LEU A 149 -18.63 16.97 -11.18
CA LEU A 149 -18.24 15.81 -11.99
C LEU A 149 -18.26 16.15 -13.49
N GLU A 150 -19.26 16.91 -13.95
CA GLU A 150 -19.33 17.44 -15.31
C GLU A 150 -18.08 18.28 -15.63
N HIS A 151 -17.72 19.22 -14.76
CA HIS A 151 -16.53 20.04 -14.94
C HIS A 151 -15.23 19.23 -15.02
N VAL A 152 -15.11 18.17 -14.21
CA VAL A 152 -13.97 17.26 -14.27
C VAL A 152 -13.95 16.50 -15.60
N ALA A 153 -15.10 16.04 -16.10
CA ALA A 153 -15.18 15.36 -17.39
C ALA A 153 -14.75 16.28 -18.54
N ASP A 154 -15.21 17.52 -18.56
CA ASP A 154 -14.84 18.53 -19.57
C ASP A 154 -13.34 18.81 -19.53
N THR A 155 -12.78 19.04 -18.34
CA THR A 155 -11.35 19.26 -18.15
C THR A 155 -10.51 18.09 -18.67
N LEU A 156 -10.96 16.85 -18.47
CA LEU A 156 -10.27 15.67 -18.96
C LEU A 156 -10.27 15.58 -20.48
N ARG A 157 -11.39 15.93 -21.13
CA ARG A 157 -11.50 15.98 -22.59
C ARG A 157 -10.65 17.07 -23.21
N GLU A 158 -10.69 18.28 -22.65
CA GLU A 158 -9.86 19.40 -23.10
C GLU A 158 -8.38 19.04 -23.09
N ARG A 159 -7.93 18.39 -22.01
CA ARG A 159 -6.55 17.91 -21.88
C ARG A 159 -6.21 16.80 -22.87
N ASP A 160 -7.13 15.87 -23.12
CA ASP A 160 -6.91 14.82 -24.11
C ASP A 160 -6.82 15.39 -25.53
N TYR A 161 -7.71 16.32 -25.87
CA TYR A 161 -7.71 17.03 -27.14
C TYR A 161 -6.41 17.83 -27.36
N ALA A 162 -5.99 18.61 -26.36
CA ALA A 162 -4.75 19.38 -26.43
C ALA A 162 -3.52 18.49 -26.67
N GLU A 163 -3.40 17.37 -25.95
CA GLU A 163 -2.32 16.40 -26.18
C GLU A 163 -2.40 15.73 -27.56
N GLY A 164 -3.61 15.49 -28.08
CA GLY A 164 -3.82 14.99 -29.43
C GLY A 164 -3.28 15.96 -30.48
N MET A 165 -3.60 17.24 -30.33
CA MET A 165 -3.13 18.32 -31.21
C MET A 165 -1.60 18.44 -31.19
N ASP A 166 -0.98 18.43 -30.01
CA ASP A 166 0.49 18.49 -29.87
C ASP A 166 1.19 17.32 -30.58
N ARG A 167 0.62 16.11 -30.47
CA ARG A 167 1.15 14.91 -31.13
C ARG A 167 1.01 15.01 -32.65
N GLU A 168 -0.11 15.52 -33.15
CA GLU A 168 -0.33 15.71 -34.58
C GLU A 168 0.61 16.76 -35.16
N GLN A 169 0.78 17.89 -34.47
CA GLN A 169 1.72 18.94 -34.86
C GLN A 169 3.16 18.43 -34.87
N SER A 170 3.56 17.66 -33.85
CA SER A 170 4.89 17.04 -33.78
C SER A 170 5.15 16.08 -34.95
N ARG A 171 4.13 15.32 -35.38
CA ARG A 171 4.22 14.41 -36.54
C ARG A 171 4.32 15.12 -37.88
N ARG A 172 3.80 16.35 -37.99
CA ARG A 172 3.87 17.15 -39.22
C ARG A 172 5.22 17.85 -39.40
N ILE A 173 5.98 18.04 -38.32
CA ILE A 173 7.28 18.74 -38.30
C ILE A 173 8.46 17.75 -38.43
N ALA A 174 8.24 16.47 -38.13
CA ALA A 174 9.22 15.38 -38.27
C ALA A 174 9.17 14.75 -39.66
#